data_AF-A0A0P0AHM7-F1
#
_entry.id   AF-A0A0P0AHM7-F1
#
_cell.length_a   1.000
_cell.length_b   1.000
_cell.length_c   1.000
_cell.angle_alpha   90.00
_cell.angle_beta   90.00
_cell.angle_gamma   90.00
#
_symmetry.space_group_name_H-M   'P 1'
#
loop_
_entity.id
_entity.type
_entity.pdbx_description
1 polymer ?
#
loop_
_entity_poly.entity_id
_entity_poly.type
_entity_poly.pdbx_seq_one_letter_code
_entity_poly.pdbx_strand_id
1 'polypeptide(L)'
;MSSTLIEFQDNGQDFLVWLLNHDGVVIRSWPYQTDVWGGTKVTNLKTLKRDGIVKAEFHGRPWVCRHAVAAVHPVQPVDVSVKWDGIAGYVTSTVRGKRASCTHDCEDPVRRLAERIFPSLKSSIERLECQPVGKVHSLWRITPEGT
;
A
#
# COMPACT_ATOMS: atom_id res chain seq x y z
N MET A 1 -3.51 15.78 6.78
CA MET A 1 -2.16 15.31 6.38
C MET A 1 -2.25 13.79 6.24
N SER A 2 -1.68 13.21 5.18
CA SER A 2 -1.88 11.79 4.86
C SER A 2 -0.92 10.87 5.62
N SER A 3 -1.42 9.69 5.97
CA SER A 3 -0.61 8.57 6.48
C SER A 3 0.36 8.06 5.41
N THR A 4 1.41 7.33 5.79
CA THR A 4 2.43 6.81 4.86
C THR A 4 2.67 5.31 5.07
N LEU A 5 2.77 4.56 4.00
CA LEU A 5 3.21 3.16 4.00
C LEU A 5 4.67 3.07 3.58
N ILE A 6 5.48 2.36 4.36
CA ILE A 6 6.85 1.99 4.04
C ILE A 6 6.87 0.47 3.84
N GLU A 7 7.20 0.02 2.64
CA GLU A 7 7.44 -1.39 2.32
C GLU A 7 8.94 -1.67 2.42
N PHE A 8 9.32 -2.77 3.05
CA PHE A 8 10.71 -3.21 3.22
C PHE A 8 11.02 -4.36 2.27
N GLN A 9 12.29 -4.49 1.89
CA GLN A 9 12.76 -5.67 1.17
C GLN A 9 12.67 -6.89 2.09
N ASP A 10 12.11 -7.99 1.57
CA ASP A 10 12.02 -9.24 2.31
C ASP A 10 13.40 -9.93 2.36
N ASN A 11 13.95 -10.01 3.57
CA ASN A 11 15.19 -10.73 3.90
C ASN A 11 14.96 -11.72 5.06
N GLY A 12 13.72 -12.22 5.21
CA GLY A 12 13.36 -13.17 6.26
C GLY A 12 13.03 -12.56 7.62
N GLN A 13 12.80 -11.25 7.70
CA GLN A 13 12.32 -10.59 8.92
C GLN A 13 10.80 -10.74 9.11
N ASP A 14 10.33 -10.58 10.35
CA ASP A 14 8.91 -10.77 10.70
C ASP A 14 7.98 -9.59 10.28
N PHE A 15 8.55 -8.53 9.72
CA PHE A 15 7.79 -7.36 9.23
C PHE A 15 8.24 -6.95 7.83
N LEU A 16 7.27 -6.67 6.97
CA LEU A 16 7.47 -6.23 5.60
C LEU A 16 6.91 -4.83 5.35
N VAL A 17 6.02 -4.34 6.20
CA VAL A 17 5.35 -3.05 5.99
C VAL A 17 5.16 -2.32 7.31
N TRP A 18 5.47 -1.03 7.33
CA TRP A 18 5.05 -0.11 8.38
C TRP A 18 4.04 0.89 7.85
N LEU A 19 2.96 1.09 8.61
CA LEU A 19 2.01 2.18 8.43
C LEU A 19 2.33 3.26 9.44
N LEU A 20 2.59 4.47 8.95
CA LEU A 20 2.89 5.65 9.74
C LEU A 20 1.70 6.61 9.69
N ASN A 21 1.41 7.25 10.81
CA ASN A 21 0.49 8.39 10.82
C ASN A 21 1.13 9.62 10.14
N HIS A 22 0.40 10.74 10.09
CA HIS A 22 0.86 11.97 9.48
C HIS A 22 2.10 12.60 10.14
N ASP A 23 2.35 12.27 11.40
CA ASP A 23 3.56 12.71 12.10
C ASP A 23 4.76 11.82 11.76
N GLY A 24 4.59 10.71 11.03
CA GLY A 24 5.66 9.76 10.78
C GLY A 24 5.92 8.81 11.96
N VAL A 25 4.94 8.61 12.83
CA VAL A 25 4.97 7.61 13.91
C VAL A 25 4.34 6.31 13.40
N VAL A 26 5.02 5.19 13.61
CA VAL A 26 4.51 3.86 13.26
C VAL A 26 3.28 3.55 14.11
N ILE A 27 2.14 3.29 13.46
CA ILE A 27 0.88 2.91 14.10
C ILE A 27 0.54 1.43 13.87
N ARG A 28 1.06 0.82 12.79
CA ARG A 28 0.94 -0.62 12.53
C ARG A 28 2.17 -1.16 11.81
N SER A 29 2.44 -2.44 12.06
CA SER A 29 3.45 -3.25 11.38
C SER A 29 2.83 -4.57 10.90
N TRP A 30 3.17 -4.99 9.69
CA TRP A 30 2.66 -6.19 9.04
C TRP A 30 3.80 -7.03 8.46
N PRO A 31 3.75 -8.38 8.47
CA PRO A 31 2.67 -9.22 9.03
C PRO A 31 2.63 -9.25 10.55
N TYR A 32 3.74 -8.95 11.24
CA TYR A 32 3.82 -9.02 12.70
C TYR A 32 4.46 -7.78 13.33
N GLN A 33 4.70 -7.87 14.64
CA GLN A 33 5.52 -6.94 15.42
C GLN A 33 4.95 -5.50 15.54
N THR A 34 3.62 -5.33 15.47
CA THR A 34 3.01 -4.01 15.77
C THR A 34 3.34 -3.56 17.19
N ASP A 35 3.31 -4.47 18.17
CA ASP A 35 3.63 -4.12 19.58
C ASP A 35 5.11 -3.79 19.80
N VAL A 36 5.99 -4.22 18.89
CA VAL A 36 7.42 -3.89 18.94
C VAL A 36 7.67 -2.53 18.31
N TRP A 37 7.11 -2.27 17.14
CA TRP A 37 7.44 -1.08 16.35
C TRP A 37 6.48 0.10 16.57
N GLY A 38 5.29 -0.15 17.11
CA GLY A 38 4.29 0.88 17.42
C GLY A 38 4.86 2.00 18.29
N GLY A 39 4.62 3.25 17.90
CA GLY A 39 5.16 4.44 18.58
C GLY A 39 6.56 4.86 18.12
N THR A 40 7.22 4.07 17.26
CA THR A 40 8.53 4.45 16.68
C THR A 40 8.38 5.65 15.75
N LYS A 41 9.17 6.70 15.95
CA LYS A 41 9.15 7.92 15.11
C LYS A 41 10.19 7.82 14.01
N VAL A 42 9.78 7.79 12.74
CA VAL A 42 10.71 7.85 11.61
C VAL A 42 11.18 9.28 11.39
N THR A 43 12.50 9.49 11.45
CA THR A 43 13.11 10.83 11.44
C THR A 43 13.55 11.29 10.05
N ASN A 44 13.76 10.36 9.11
CA ASN A 44 14.18 10.66 7.74
C ASN A 44 13.08 10.44 6.68
N LEU A 45 11.80 10.45 7.07
CA LEU A 45 10.68 10.12 6.17
C LEU A 45 10.68 10.93 4.87
N LYS A 46 11.00 12.24 4.95
CA LYS A 46 11.00 13.16 3.79
C LYS A 46 12.06 12.83 2.73
N THR A 47 13.15 12.16 3.11
CA THR A 47 14.25 11.81 2.21
C THR A 47 14.32 10.31 1.92
N LEU A 48 13.43 9.53 2.53
CA LEU A 48 13.37 8.08 2.39
C LEU A 48 12.85 7.69 1.01
N LYS A 49 13.54 6.75 0.37
CA LYS A 49 13.21 6.22 -0.96
C LYS A 49 13.62 4.76 -1.04
N ARG A 50 13.29 4.12 -2.16
CA ARG A 50 13.72 2.75 -2.49
C ARG A 50 15.24 2.58 -2.27
N ASP A 51 15.60 1.43 -1.74
CA ASP A 51 16.94 0.99 -1.31
C ASP A 51 17.56 1.85 -0.18
N GLY A 52 16.81 2.85 0.32
CA GLY A 52 17.18 3.64 1.47
C GLY A 52 16.98 2.90 2.79
N ILE A 53 17.53 3.47 3.85
CA ILE A 53 17.47 2.93 5.20
C ILE A 53 16.65 3.85 6.10
N VAL A 54 15.73 3.27 6.86
CA VAL A 54 14.93 4.00 7.84
C VAL A 54 15.79 4.38 9.04
N LYS A 55 15.81 5.68 9.36
CA LYS A 55 16.31 6.21 10.62
C LYS A 55 15.11 6.57 11.49
N ALA A 56 15.14 6.18 12.75
CA ALA A 56 14.03 6.38 13.65
C ALA A 56 14.50 6.69 15.08
N GLU A 57 13.56 7.12 15.91
CA GLU A 57 13.68 7.17 17.35
C GLU A 57 12.81 6.07 17.95
N PHE A 58 13.47 5.10 18.61
CA PHE A 58 12.84 3.95 19.24
C PHE A 58 13.07 4.03 20.75
N HIS A 59 11.99 4.14 21.53
CA HIS A 59 12.05 4.40 22.99
C HIS A 59 12.98 5.57 23.38
N GLY A 60 12.89 6.69 22.65
CA GLY A 60 13.71 7.88 22.91
C GLY A 60 15.18 7.75 22.52
N ARG A 61 15.57 6.67 21.81
CA ARG A 61 16.94 6.43 21.37
C ARG A 61 17.02 6.39 19.84
N PRO A 62 18.08 6.95 19.23
CA PRO A 62 18.31 6.79 17.80
C PRO A 62 18.45 5.31 17.43
N TRP A 63 17.76 4.90 16.38
CA TRP A 63 17.77 3.54 15.85
C TRP A 63 17.74 3.55 14.31
N VAL A 64 18.26 2.49 13.72
CA VAL A 64 18.36 2.33 12.26
C VAL A 64 17.84 0.95 11.87
N CYS A 65 16.89 0.91 10.93
CA CYS A 65 16.39 -0.33 10.37
C CYS A 65 17.43 -0.94 9.43
N ARG A 66 17.84 -2.18 9.67
CA ARG A 66 18.81 -2.86 8.79
C ARG A 66 18.19 -3.34 7.48
N HIS A 67 16.86 -3.39 7.39
CA HIS A 67 16.15 -3.79 6.19
C HIS A 67 15.96 -2.57 5.28
N ALA A 68 16.42 -2.69 4.04
CA ALA A 68 16.28 -1.65 3.04
C ALA A 68 14.80 -1.47 2.64
N VAL A 69 14.46 -0.24 2.27
CA VAL A 69 13.11 0.11 1.81
C VAL A 69 12.89 -0.40 0.39
N ALA A 70 11.83 -1.18 0.17
CA ALA A 70 11.38 -1.56 -1.16
C ALA A 70 10.57 -0.44 -1.84
N ALA A 71 9.71 0.25 -1.08
CA ALA A 71 8.90 1.36 -1.57
C ALA A 71 8.38 2.25 -0.43
N VAL A 72 8.03 3.50 -0.76
CA VAL A 72 7.33 4.43 0.14
C VAL A 72 6.11 4.98 -0.60
N HIS A 73 4.95 4.94 0.04
CA HIS A 73 3.69 5.32 -0.58
C HIS A 73 2.84 6.18 0.35
N PRO A 74 2.28 7.31 -0.13
CA PRO A 74 1.24 7.99 0.62
C PRO A 74 0.00 7.09 0.69
N VAL A 75 -0.68 7.10 1.83
CA VAL A 75 -2.01 6.50 1.99
C VAL A 75 -3.01 7.54 1.51
N GLN A 76 -3.54 7.32 0.32
CA GLN A 76 -4.49 8.22 -0.35
C GLN A 76 -5.34 7.40 -1.33
N PRO A 77 -6.52 7.90 -1.73
CA PRO A 77 -7.34 7.23 -2.73
C PRO A 77 -6.58 6.97 -4.04
N VAL A 78 -6.87 5.84 -4.68
CA VAL A 78 -6.28 5.47 -5.97
C VAL A 78 -7.35 5.02 -6.94
N ASP A 79 -7.33 5.61 -8.13
CA ASP A 79 -8.20 5.23 -9.23
C ASP A 79 -7.58 4.08 -10.03
N VAL A 80 -8.40 3.09 -10.36
CA VAL A 80 -8.01 1.84 -10.99
C VAL A 80 -8.95 1.56 -12.15
N SER A 81 -8.38 1.28 -13.32
CA SER A 81 -9.14 0.78 -14.46
C SER A 81 -9.16 -0.74 -14.46
N VAL A 82 -10.28 -1.33 -14.84
CA VAL A 82 -10.40 -2.77 -15.10
C VAL A 82 -10.66 -2.97 -16.59
N LYS A 83 -9.93 -3.89 -17.20
CA LYS A 83 -10.13 -4.32 -18.59
C LYS A 83 -10.52 -5.79 -18.65
N TRP A 84 -11.23 -6.17 -19.72
CA TRP A 84 -11.39 -7.57 -20.09
C TRP A 84 -10.20 -8.03 -20.92
N ASP A 85 -9.50 -9.08 -20.47
CA ASP A 85 -8.28 -9.59 -21.10
C ASP A 85 -8.51 -10.83 -21.97
N GLY A 86 -9.74 -11.36 -22.03
CA GLY A 86 -10.12 -12.50 -22.86
C GLY A 86 -9.61 -13.87 -22.37
N ILE A 87 -8.47 -13.91 -21.67
CA ILE A 87 -7.87 -15.13 -21.11
C ILE A 87 -7.95 -15.11 -19.58
N ALA A 88 -7.41 -14.07 -18.94
CA ALA A 88 -7.36 -13.94 -17.48
C ALA A 88 -8.66 -13.39 -16.86
N GLY A 89 -9.68 -13.11 -17.68
CA GLY A 89 -10.93 -12.44 -17.28
C GLY A 89 -10.76 -10.93 -17.12
N TYR A 90 -11.31 -10.38 -16.04
CA TYR A 90 -11.16 -9.00 -15.62
C TYR A 90 -9.80 -8.78 -14.96
N VAL A 91 -9.05 -7.78 -15.42
CA VAL A 91 -7.70 -7.46 -14.93
C VAL A 91 -7.60 -5.98 -14.60
N THR A 92 -7.07 -5.66 -13.42
CA THR A 92 -6.81 -4.27 -13.03
C THR A 92 -5.63 -3.66 -13.80
N SER A 93 -5.57 -2.34 -13.88
CA SER A 93 -4.31 -1.64 -14.14
C SER A 93 -3.28 -1.97 -13.06
N THR A 94 -2.01 -1.75 -13.38
CA THR A 94 -0.92 -1.91 -12.41
C THR A 94 -0.85 -0.67 -11.53
N VAL A 95 -0.92 -0.85 -10.22
CA VAL A 95 -0.79 0.18 -9.19
C VAL A 95 0.32 -0.25 -8.23
N ARG A 96 1.34 0.59 -8.03
CA ARG A 96 2.49 0.29 -7.14
C ARG A 96 3.15 -1.05 -7.45
N GLY A 97 3.30 -1.37 -8.75
CA GLY A 97 3.84 -2.65 -9.23
C GLY A 97 2.94 -3.87 -9.03
N LYS A 98 1.75 -3.69 -8.46
CA LYS A 98 0.79 -4.75 -8.14
C LYS A 98 -0.40 -4.69 -9.10
N ARG A 99 -0.94 -5.85 -9.45
CA ARG A 99 -2.16 -6.03 -10.24
C ARG A 99 -2.93 -7.24 -9.73
N ALA A 100 -4.21 -7.35 -10.06
CA ALA A 100 -5.00 -8.54 -9.76
C ALA A 100 -5.96 -8.87 -10.91
N SER A 101 -6.45 -10.11 -10.93
CA SER A 101 -7.40 -10.59 -11.92
C SER A 101 -8.47 -11.49 -11.31
N CYS A 102 -9.63 -11.54 -11.96
CA CYS A 102 -10.74 -12.43 -11.65
C CYS A 102 -11.51 -12.79 -12.93
N THR A 103 -11.97 -14.02 -13.04
CA THR A 103 -12.77 -14.49 -14.19
C THR A 103 -14.27 -14.29 -14.00
N HIS A 104 -14.73 -13.99 -12.79
CA HIS A 104 -16.15 -13.95 -12.44
C HIS A 104 -16.76 -12.55 -12.56
N ASP A 105 -16.15 -11.56 -11.91
CA ASP A 105 -16.65 -10.18 -11.90
C ASP A 105 -15.52 -9.14 -11.92
N CYS A 106 -15.89 -7.89 -12.23
CA CYS A 106 -14.95 -6.78 -12.39
C CYS A 106 -14.60 -6.03 -11.09
N GLU A 107 -15.30 -6.30 -9.98
CA GLU A 107 -15.06 -5.68 -8.66
C GLU A 107 -14.05 -6.48 -7.83
N ASP A 108 -14.16 -7.81 -7.81
CA ASP A 108 -13.25 -8.75 -7.15
C ASP A 108 -11.76 -8.47 -7.39
N PRO A 109 -11.28 -8.23 -8.63
CA PRO A 109 -9.88 -7.93 -8.86
C PRO A 109 -9.50 -6.57 -8.25
N VAL A 110 -10.42 -5.61 -8.15
CA VAL A 110 -10.18 -4.32 -7.47
C VAL A 110 -10.05 -4.53 -5.96
N ARG A 111 -10.92 -5.36 -5.36
CA ARG A 111 -10.86 -5.71 -3.94
C ARG A 111 -9.54 -6.40 -3.58
N ARG A 112 -9.13 -7.40 -4.39
CA ARG A 112 -7.83 -8.09 -4.24
C ARG A 112 -6.65 -7.16 -4.44
N LEU A 113 -6.76 -6.18 -5.35
CA LEU A 113 -5.72 -5.18 -5.54
C LEU A 113 -5.61 -4.29 -4.30
N ALA A 114 -6.73 -3.83 -3.73
CA ALA A 114 -6.77 -3.00 -2.52
C ALA A 114 -5.99 -3.64 -1.37
N GLU A 115 -6.22 -4.92 -1.10
CA GLU A 115 -5.51 -5.69 -0.06
C GLU A 115 -3.98 -5.76 -0.31
N ARG A 116 -3.54 -5.75 -1.57
CA ARG A 116 -2.12 -5.78 -1.94
C ARG A 116 -1.44 -4.43 -1.79
N ILE A 117 -2.14 -3.33 -2.14
CA ILE A 117 -1.57 -1.97 -2.16
C ILE A 117 -1.71 -1.25 -0.80
N PHE A 118 -2.66 -1.68 0.03
CA PHE A 118 -2.91 -1.18 1.38
C PHE A 118 -3.04 -2.37 2.37
N PRO A 119 -1.95 -3.13 2.59
CA PRO A 119 -2.01 -4.30 3.46
C PRO A 119 -2.43 -3.92 4.88
N SER A 120 -3.30 -4.74 5.48
CA SER A 120 -3.88 -4.53 6.82
C SER A 120 -4.74 -3.27 7.00
N LEU A 121 -5.02 -2.53 5.93
CA LEU A 121 -5.99 -1.44 5.93
C LEU A 121 -7.29 -1.90 5.27
N LYS A 122 -8.41 -1.65 5.94
CA LYS A 122 -9.71 -1.72 5.28
C LYS A 122 -9.77 -0.64 4.21
N SER A 123 -10.41 -0.95 3.09
CA SER A 123 -10.60 0.00 1.99
C SER A 123 -12.05 -0.07 1.52
N SER A 124 -12.64 1.09 1.25
CA SER A 124 -13.87 1.17 0.47
C SER A 124 -13.53 1.18 -1.02
N ILE A 125 -14.44 0.61 -1.81
CA ILE A 125 -14.34 0.58 -3.27
C ILE A 125 -15.60 1.18 -3.86
N GLU A 126 -15.41 2.14 -4.76
CA GLU A 126 -16.50 2.87 -5.42
C GLU A 126 -16.32 2.73 -6.92
N ARG A 127 -17.41 2.41 -7.63
CA ARG A 127 -17.40 2.42 -9.09
C ARG A 127 -17.58 3.84 -9.59
N LEU A 128 -16.63 4.32 -10.39
CA LEU A 128 -16.69 5.64 -11.00
C LEU A 128 -17.44 5.59 -12.34
N GLU A 129 -17.95 6.74 -12.76
CA GLU A 129 -18.43 6.91 -14.13
C GLU A 129 -17.30 6.63 -15.12
N CYS A 130 -17.59 5.81 -16.11
CA CYS A 130 -16.61 5.38 -17.11
C CYS A 130 -17.19 5.64 -18.49
N GLN A 131 -16.57 6.56 -19.23
CA GLN A 131 -16.78 6.61 -20.67
C GLN A 131 -15.92 5.49 -21.30
N PRO A 132 -16.52 4.55 -22.05
CA PRO A 132 -15.78 3.42 -22.60
C PRO A 132 -14.76 3.92 -23.62
N VAL A 133 -13.48 3.85 -23.26
CA VAL A 133 -12.34 4.15 -24.14
C VAL A 133 -11.51 2.87 -24.30
N GLY A 134 -11.44 2.34 -25.52
CA GLY A 134 -10.65 1.15 -25.85
C GLY A 134 -11.13 -0.12 -25.14
N LYS A 135 -10.23 -0.80 -24.41
CA LYS A 135 -10.52 -2.06 -23.69
C LYS A 135 -10.93 -1.84 -22.22
N VAL A 136 -11.08 -0.59 -21.78
CA VAL A 136 -11.47 -0.28 -20.39
C VAL A 136 -12.94 -0.64 -20.21
N HIS A 137 -13.20 -1.55 -19.27
CA HIS A 137 -14.52 -2.04 -18.95
C HIS A 137 -15.15 -1.27 -17.79
N SER A 138 -14.36 -0.89 -16.78
CA SER A 138 -14.82 -0.10 -15.64
C SER A 138 -13.68 0.69 -14.99
N LEU A 139 -14.06 1.78 -14.31
CA LEU A 139 -13.18 2.58 -13.47
C LEU A 139 -13.66 2.50 -12.02
N TRP A 140 -12.71 2.46 -11.10
CA TRP A 140 -12.98 2.30 -9.67
C TRP A 140 -12.06 3.18 -8.85
N ARG A 141 -12.53 3.61 -7.68
CA ARG A 141 -11.72 4.29 -6.67
C ARG A 141 -11.57 3.38 -5.46
N ILE A 142 -10.33 3.13 -5.07
CA ILE A 142 -9.97 2.46 -3.81
C ILE A 142 -9.63 3.54 -2.80
N THR A 143 -10.39 3.64 -1.71
CA THR A 143 -10.15 4.59 -0.62
C THR A 143 -9.79 3.81 0.65
N PRO A 144 -8.53 3.83 1.10
CA PRO A 144 -8.16 3.19 2.35
C PRO A 144 -8.75 3.96 3.55
N GLU A 145 -9.19 3.25 4.58
CA GLU A 145 -9.66 3.87 5.82
C GLU A 145 -8.51 4.67 6.49
N GLY A 146 -8.82 5.87 6.98
CA GLY A 146 -7.86 6.74 7.67
C GLY A 146 -7.08 7.71 6.77
N THR A 147 -7.56 7.95 5.54
CA THR A 147 -7.14 9.07 4.67
C THR A 147 -7.80 10.38 5.04
#